data_AF-A0A0P7X1C0-F1
#
_entry.id   AF-A0A0P7X1C0-F1
#
_cell.length_a   1.000
_cell.length_b   1.000
_cell.length_c   1.000
_cell.angle_alpha   90.00
_cell.angle_beta   90.00
_cell.angle_gamma   90.00
#
_symmetry.space_group_name_H-M   'P 1'
#
loop_
_entity.id
_entity.type
_entity.pdbx_description
1 polymer ?
#
loop_
_entity_poly.entity_id
_entity_poly.type
_entity_poly.pdbx_seq_one_letter_code
_entity_poly.pdbx_strand_id
1 'polypeptide(L)'
;MHGYTMITPAFELSQEDDFLIFSIRVPYTRTSEFDLYIDGEDFKFYAKPYFLRLTLPGRIIEDGREKASFDINKGLFTLRVPKETAGQHFEGLEMLTSLLAPRGSKSAKPLVEDLDACSRSEEGEEEDSDDFDWQVEQEVYTESSEQLLNSLQKYGFGNKRSGVFIRLQEELSGVIDVRNPDATTAVERRQGRLSAESAKFDPDHYLADLFEDEAIQNLLKFHPWWTKSCQAQAEQSETENFSEEEREQLRRFTNRSYLLDKKCLHHIWLSLVDIILAYTYEIRTTEGEHSVESSWNIRKLSGTLCWLETYNSIQEVLVSFGRRVLCYPLYRNFSLITAAVHDTALIFQSVIY
;
A
#
# COMPACT_ATOMS: atom_id res chain seq x y z
N MET A 1 -19.98 5.46 9.53
CA MET A 1 -19.73 4.02 9.27
C MET A 1 -18.74 3.96 8.13
N HIS A 2 -17.52 3.51 8.39
CA HIS A 2 -16.52 3.30 7.34
C HIS A 2 -16.99 2.09 6.53
N GLY A 3 -17.59 2.31 5.36
CA GLY A 3 -17.93 1.23 4.46
C GLY A 3 -16.63 0.56 4.03
N TYR A 4 -16.51 -0.75 4.26
CA TYR A 4 -15.40 -1.55 3.75
C TYR A 4 -15.44 -1.50 2.23
N THR A 5 -14.45 -0.88 1.60
CA THR A 5 -14.35 -0.77 0.14
C THR A 5 -13.64 -2.01 -0.38
N MET A 6 -14.38 -3.11 -0.51
CA MET A 6 -13.84 -4.34 -1.09
C MET A 6 -13.67 -4.17 -2.61
N ILE A 7 -12.55 -4.67 -3.14
CA ILE A 7 -12.22 -4.55 -4.56
C ILE A 7 -12.55 -5.86 -5.27
N THR A 8 -13.39 -5.82 -6.29
CA THR A 8 -13.57 -6.98 -7.19
C THR A 8 -12.31 -7.13 -8.04
N PRO A 9 -11.51 -8.20 -7.87
CA PRO A 9 -10.31 -8.41 -8.67
C PRO A 9 -10.69 -8.68 -10.13
N ALA A 10 -9.78 -8.37 -11.06
CA ALA A 10 -9.90 -8.88 -12.42
C ALA A 10 -9.71 -10.40 -12.40
N PHE A 11 -10.60 -11.13 -13.06
CA PHE A 11 -10.57 -12.59 -13.09
C PHE A 11 -10.88 -13.12 -14.49
N GLU A 12 -10.35 -14.31 -14.77
CA GLU A 12 -10.62 -15.09 -15.97
C GLU A 12 -10.97 -16.51 -15.55
N LEU A 13 -11.92 -17.12 -16.26
CA LEU A 13 -12.33 -18.50 -16.08
C LEU A 13 -11.98 -19.28 -17.34
N SER A 14 -11.24 -20.37 -17.18
CA SER A 14 -11.01 -21.35 -18.24
C SER A 14 -11.46 -22.72 -17.77
N GLN A 15 -11.78 -23.63 -18.68
CA GLN A 15 -12.29 -24.96 -18.34
C GLN A 15 -11.57 -26.06 -19.10
N GLU A 16 -11.38 -27.17 -18.42
CA GLU A 16 -11.01 -28.48 -18.97
C GLU A 16 -12.22 -29.42 -18.84
N ASP A 17 -12.12 -30.66 -19.33
CA ASP A 17 -13.22 -31.64 -19.26
C ASP A 17 -13.64 -31.92 -17.81
N ASP A 18 -12.67 -32.06 -16.90
CA ASP A 18 -12.91 -32.43 -15.50
C ASP A 18 -12.78 -31.27 -14.50
N PHE A 19 -12.17 -30.15 -14.91
CA PHE A 19 -11.80 -29.06 -14.01
C PHE A 19 -12.21 -27.68 -14.54
N LEU A 20 -12.53 -26.78 -13.63
CA LEU A 20 -12.66 -25.35 -13.85
C LEU A 20 -11.44 -24.64 -13.26
N ILE A 21 -10.84 -23.71 -14.01
CA ILE A 21 -9.64 -22.97 -13.64
C ILE A 21 -9.99 -21.50 -13.49
N PHE A 22 -9.81 -20.98 -12.27
CA PHE A 22 -9.94 -19.59 -11.92
C PHE A 22 -8.57 -18.94 -11.97
N SER A 23 -8.45 -17.85 -12.72
CA SER A 23 -7.25 -17.01 -12.78
C SER A 23 -7.60 -15.62 -12.27
N ILE A 24 -7.24 -15.32 -11.02
CA ILE A 24 -7.65 -14.13 -10.30
C ILE A 24 -6.43 -13.23 -10.05
N ARG A 25 -6.46 -11.98 -10.53
CA ARG A 25 -5.34 -11.04 -10.44
C ARG A 25 -5.38 -10.24 -9.14
N VAL A 26 -4.49 -10.58 -8.21
CA VAL A 26 -4.42 -10.05 -6.84
C VAL A 26 -3.00 -9.57 -6.44
N PRO A 27 -2.42 -8.57 -7.13
CA PRO A 27 -1.04 -8.12 -6.94
C PRO A 27 -0.72 -7.46 -5.59
N TYR A 28 -1.73 -7.11 -4.78
CA TYR A 28 -1.54 -6.42 -3.50
C TYR A 28 -1.93 -7.25 -2.29
N THR A 29 -2.07 -8.56 -2.45
CA THR A 29 -2.38 -9.50 -1.35
C THR A 29 -1.12 -9.98 -0.66
N ARG A 30 -1.22 -10.24 0.64
CA ARG A 30 -0.22 -11.02 1.38
C ARG A 30 -0.60 -12.50 1.29
N THR A 31 0.38 -13.38 1.08
CA THR A 31 0.17 -14.81 0.81
C THR A 31 -0.51 -15.58 1.96
N SER A 32 -0.67 -14.99 3.14
CA SER A 32 -1.16 -15.63 4.37
C SER A 32 -2.67 -15.55 4.59
N GLU A 33 -3.43 -14.85 3.75
CA GLU A 33 -4.86 -14.54 3.97
C GLU A 33 -5.68 -14.81 2.70
N PHE A 34 -5.79 -16.08 2.28
CA PHE A 34 -6.71 -16.50 1.21
C PHE A 34 -7.80 -17.37 1.80
N ASP A 35 -9.05 -16.91 1.70
CA ASP A 35 -10.24 -17.68 2.07
C ASP A 35 -11.05 -18.03 0.82
N LEU A 36 -11.39 -19.32 0.69
CA LEU A 36 -12.15 -19.88 -0.40
C LEU A 36 -13.44 -20.49 0.15
N TYR A 37 -14.55 -20.24 -0.53
CA TYR A 37 -15.83 -20.89 -0.27
C TYR A 37 -16.38 -21.42 -1.59
N ILE A 38 -16.60 -22.73 -1.66
CA ILE A 38 -17.14 -23.43 -2.81
C ILE A 38 -18.39 -24.18 -2.36
N ASP A 39 -19.54 -23.83 -2.95
CA ASP A 39 -20.81 -24.48 -2.63
C ASP A 39 -21.66 -24.62 -3.90
N GLY A 40 -21.48 -25.76 -4.59
CA GLY A 40 -22.19 -26.07 -5.82
C GLY A 40 -21.93 -25.03 -6.91
N GLU A 41 -22.89 -24.15 -7.14
CA GLU A 41 -22.81 -23.10 -8.16
C GLU A 41 -22.16 -21.82 -7.63
N ASP A 42 -22.04 -21.66 -6.31
CA ASP A 42 -21.52 -20.44 -5.69
C ASP A 42 -20.04 -20.56 -5.37
N PHE A 43 -19.27 -19.60 -5.85
CA PHE A 43 -17.85 -19.46 -5.56
C PHE A 43 -17.60 -18.12 -4.90
N LYS A 44 -16.96 -18.11 -3.73
CA LYS A 44 -16.50 -16.89 -3.05
C LYS A 44 -15.00 -16.98 -2.80
N PHE A 45 -14.31 -15.92 -3.16
CA PHE A 45 -12.89 -15.73 -2.91
C PHE A 45 -12.71 -14.44 -2.12
N TYR A 46 -12.00 -14.54 -1.00
CA TYR A 46 -11.65 -13.39 -0.18
C TYR A 46 -10.14 -13.39 0.06
N ALA A 47 -9.51 -12.25 -0.25
CA ALA A 47 -8.10 -12.04 0.01
C ALA A 47 -7.85 -10.55 0.13
N LYS A 48 -7.72 -10.01 1.34
CA LYS A 48 -7.72 -8.57 1.59
C LYS A 48 -6.72 -7.82 0.67
N PRO A 49 -7.16 -6.76 -0.05
CA PRO A 49 -8.47 -6.07 -0.02
C PRO A 49 -9.52 -6.59 -1.05
N TYR A 50 -9.27 -7.73 -1.66
CA TYR A 50 -10.08 -8.30 -2.74
C TYR A 50 -11.20 -9.20 -2.23
N PHE A 51 -12.37 -9.08 -2.88
CA PHE A 51 -13.50 -9.98 -2.69
C PHE A 51 -14.13 -10.27 -4.05
N LEU A 52 -14.37 -11.54 -4.35
CA LEU A 52 -14.97 -11.99 -5.59
C LEU A 52 -16.06 -13.00 -5.27
N ARG A 53 -17.28 -12.78 -5.79
CA ARG A 53 -18.39 -13.71 -5.69
C ARG A 53 -18.87 -14.05 -7.09
N LEU A 54 -18.88 -15.33 -7.42
CA LEU A 54 -19.35 -15.81 -8.71
C LEU A 54 -20.51 -16.78 -8.51
N THR A 55 -21.54 -16.61 -9.31
CA THR A 55 -22.60 -17.59 -9.54
C THR A 55 -22.27 -18.30 -10.86
N LEU A 56 -21.85 -19.55 -10.78
CA LEU A 56 -21.43 -20.35 -11.92
C LEU A 56 -22.63 -20.98 -12.64
N PRO A 57 -22.53 -21.23 -13.95
CA PRO A 57 -23.60 -21.87 -14.73
C PRO A 57 -23.72 -23.38 -14.46
N GLY A 58 -22.78 -23.95 -13.73
CA GLY A 58 -22.73 -25.37 -13.39
C GLY A 58 -22.07 -25.57 -12.03
N ARG A 59 -22.19 -26.78 -11.49
CA ARG A 59 -21.78 -27.12 -10.13
C ARG A 59 -20.33 -27.59 -10.06
N ILE A 60 -19.61 -27.05 -9.09
CA ILE A 60 -18.26 -27.45 -8.70
C ILE A 60 -18.28 -28.06 -7.30
N ILE A 61 -17.29 -28.91 -7.01
CA ILE A 61 -17.22 -29.64 -5.75
C ILE A 61 -15.83 -29.54 -5.13
N GLU A 62 -15.76 -29.54 -3.80
CA GLU A 62 -14.51 -29.58 -3.03
C GLU A 62 -14.24 -31.03 -2.60
N ASP A 63 -13.44 -31.74 -3.41
CA ASP A 63 -13.18 -33.18 -3.28
C ASP A 63 -11.75 -33.51 -2.81
N GLY A 64 -10.95 -32.50 -2.43
CA GLY A 64 -9.53 -32.66 -2.11
C GLY A 64 -8.61 -32.75 -3.35
N ARG A 65 -9.18 -32.61 -4.55
CA ARG A 65 -8.46 -32.63 -5.85
C ARG A 65 -8.15 -31.23 -6.36
N GLU A 66 -8.62 -30.21 -5.66
CA GLU A 66 -8.35 -28.82 -5.95
C GLU A 66 -6.88 -28.48 -5.76
N LYS A 67 -6.39 -27.56 -6.60
CA LYS A 67 -5.02 -27.06 -6.52
C LYS A 67 -5.04 -25.56 -6.65
N ALA A 68 -4.50 -24.88 -5.64
CA ALA A 68 -4.25 -23.45 -5.66
C ALA A 68 -2.74 -23.19 -5.85
N SER A 69 -2.40 -22.22 -6.69
CA SER A 69 -1.04 -21.71 -6.84
C SER A 69 -1.07 -20.18 -6.91
N PHE A 70 -0.03 -19.55 -6.35
CA PHE A 70 0.10 -18.10 -6.34
C PHE A 70 1.46 -17.68 -6.89
N ASP A 71 1.46 -16.96 -8.02
CA ASP A 71 2.66 -16.34 -8.58
C ASP A 71 2.80 -14.92 -8.04
N ILE A 72 3.65 -14.76 -7.02
CA ILE A 72 3.93 -13.49 -6.34
C ILE A 72 4.44 -12.43 -7.32
N ASN A 73 5.24 -12.83 -8.33
CA ASN A 73 5.85 -11.88 -9.27
C ASN A 73 4.82 -11.28 -10.23
N LYS A 74 3.82 -12.08 -10.62
CA LYS A 74 2.72 -11.64 -11.50
C LYS A 74 1.50 -11.14 -10.74
N GLY A 75 1.40 -11.45 -9.45
CA GLY A 75 0.21 -11.19 -8.65
C GLY A 75 -0.99 -11.98 -9.16
N LEU A 76 -0.78 -13.22 -9.61
CA LEU A 76 -1.82 -14.07 -10.20
C LEU A 76 -2.06 -15.27 -9.29
N PHE A 77 -3.30 -15.39 -8.81
CA PHE A 77 -3.79 -16.54 -8.08
C PHE A 77 -4.51 -17.47 -9.07
N THR A 78 -4.08 -18.72 -9.14
CA THR A 78 -4.69 -19.74 -9.99
C THR A 78 -5.27 -20.84 -9.14
N LEU A 79 -6.58 -21.06 -9.24
CA LEU A 79 -7.28 -22.13 -8.53
C LEU A 79 -7.90 -23.08 -9.55
N ARG A 80 -7.64 -24.37 -9.38
CA ARG A 80 -8.18 -25.44 -10.21
C ARG A 80 -9.13 -26.27 -9.36
N VAL A 81 -10.42 -26.26 -9.70
CA VAL A 81 -11.50 -26.93 -8.93
C VAL A 81 -12.18 -27.99 -9.82
N PRO A 82 -12.46 -29.20 -9.31
CA PRO A 82 -13.17 -30.21 -10.10
C PRO A 82 -14.65 -29.85 -10.33
N LYS A 83 -15.17 -30.24 -11.49
CA LYS A 83 -16.61 -30.16 -11.81
C LYS A 83 -17.36 -31.31 -11.11
N GLU A 84 -18.59 -31.07 -10.69
CA GLU A 84 -19.44 -32.13 -10.12
C GLU A 84 -19.74 -33.21 -11.17
N THR A 85 -20.00 -32.81 -12.42
CA THR A 85 -20.18 -33.72 -13.55
C THR A 85 -19.01 -33.63 -14.53
N ALA A 86 -18.21 -34.70 -14.61
CA ALA A 86 -17.07 -34.81 -15.51
C ALA A 86 -17.53 -34.71 -16.98
N GLY A 87 -16.87 -33.88 -17.77
CA GLY A 87 -17.18 -33.63 -19.18
C GLY A 87 -18.31 -32.63 -19.44
N GLN A 88 -18.92 -32.04 -18.39
CA GLN A 88 -19.90 -30.97 -18.57
C GLN A 88 -19.20 -29.69 -19.02
N HIS A 89 -19.62 -29.14 -20.17
CA HIS A 89 -19.15 -27.85 -20.65
C HIS A 89 -19.97 -26.72 -20.01
N PHE A 90 -19.29 -25.73 -19.42
CA PHE A 90 -19.92 -24.58 -18.78
C PHE A 90 -20.02 -23.46 -19.82
N GLU A 91 -21.24 -23.09 -20.19
CA GLU A 91 -21.48 -22.02 -21.16
C GLU A 91 -21.40 -20.64 -20.51
N GLY A 92 -20.93 -19.64 -21.26
CA GLY A 92 -20.98 -18.23 -20.81
C GLY A 92 -19.93 -17.83 -19.77
N LEU A 93 -18.83 -18.59 -19.63
CA LEU A 93 -17.70 -18.21 -18.74
C LEU A 93 -17.07 -16.85 -19.10
N GLU A 94 -17.24 -16.39 -20.34
CA GLU A 94 -16.78 -15.07 -20.82
C GLU A 94 -17.71 -13.92 -20.40
N MET A 95 -18.94 -14.21 -19.98
CA MET A 95 -19.95 -13.20 -19.60
C MET A 95 -19.78 -12.80 -18.13
N LEU A 96 -18.64 -12.18 -17.80
CA LEU A 96 -18.23 -11.87 -16.42
C LEU A 96 -19.30 -11.13 -15.61
N THR A 97 -20.05 -10.21 -16.22
CA THR A 97 -21.15 -9.48 -15.55
C THR A 97 -22.32 -10.39 -15.17
N SER A 98 -22.60 -11.42 -15.96
CA SER A 98 -23.64 -12.42 -15.66
C SER A 98 -23.22 -13.32 -14.49
N LEU A 99 -21.92 -13.57 -14.32
CA LEU A 99 -21.39 -14.40 -13.25
C LEU A 99 -21.37 -13.66 -11.90
N LEU A 100 -21.25 -12.33 -11.93
CA LEU A 100 -21.30 -11.49 -10.73
C LEU A 100 -22.74 -11.24 -10.24
N ALA A 101 -23.72 -11.32 -11.15
CA ALA A 101 -25.12 -11.02 -10.85
C ALA A 101 -25.71 -11.99 -9.81
N PRO A 102 -26.51 -11.49 -8.84
CA PRO A 102 -27.22 -12.35 -7.89
C PRO A 102 -28.29 -13.19 -8.59
N ARG A 103 -28.59 -14.36 -8.02
CA ARG A 103 -29.66 -15.23 -8.52
C ARG A 103 -30.98 -14.45 -8.53
N GLY A 104 -31.62 -14.34 -9.69
CA GLY A 104 -32.95 -13.73 -9.84
C GLY A 104 -33.00 -12.29 -10.37
N SER A 105 -31.87 -11.60 -10.53
CA SER A 105 -31.87 -10.25 -11.13
C SER A 105 -31.98 -10.30 -12.66
N LYS A 106 -33.16 -10.64 -13.17
CA LYS A 106 -33.47 -10.42 -14.60
C LYS A 106 -33.61 -8.91 -14.83
N SER A 107 -32.71 -8.34 -15.62
CA SER A 107 -32.66 -6.90 -15.99
C SER A 107 -33.90 -6.38 -16.75
N ALA A 108 -34.87 -7.24 -17.07
CA ALA A 108 -36.08 -6.83 -17.77
C ALA A 108 -37.20 -6.46 -16.78
N LYS A 109 -37.32 -5.17 -16.42
CA LYS A 109 -38.59 -4.63 -15.91
C LYS A 109 -39.63 -4.68 -17.05
N PRO A 110 -40.80 -5.33 -16.89
CA PRO A 110 -41.83 -5.29 -17.91
C PRO A 110 -42.47 -3.89 -17.94
N LEU A 111 -42.34 -3.18 -19.05
CA LEU A 111 -43.08 -1.96 -19.33
C LEU A 111 -44.50 -2.32 -19.79
N VAL A 112 -45.47 -2.48 -18.88
CA VAL A 112 -46.89 -2.13 -19.07
C VAL A 112 -47.54 -2.10 -17.68
N GLU A 113 -47.88 -0.90 -17.18
CA GLU A 113 -48.84 -0.73 -16.09
C GLU A 113 -50.22 -0.53 -16.73
N ASP A 114 -50.99 -1.61 -16.85
CA ASP A 114 -52.42 -1.51 -17.15
C ASP A 114 -53.20 -1.40 -15.83
N LEU A 115 -53.99 -0.33 -15.75
CA LEU A 115 -54.93 -0.01 -14.68
C LEU A 115 -56.05 -1.06 -14.65
N ASP A 116 -56.12 -1.90 -13.62
CA ASP A 116 -57.42 -2.35 -13.13
C ASP A 116 -57.40 -2.87 -11.69
N ALA A 117 -58.49 -2.63 -10.98
CA ALA A 117 -58.65 -2.87 -9.56
C ALA A 117 -59.10 -4.31 -9.24
N CYS A 118 -58.77 -4.72 -8.00
CA CYS A 118 -59.48 -5.66 -7.13
C CYS A 118 -59.01 -7.14 -7.05
N SER A 119 -58.65 -7.50 -5.81
CA SER A 119 -58.91 -8.77 -5.10
C SER A 119 -57.99 -10.00 -5.24
N ARG A 120 -57.20 -10.19 -4.15
CA ARG A 120 -57.20 -11.36 -3.23
C ARG A 120 -56.23 -12.54 -3.48
N SER A 121 -55.36 -12.74 -2.46
CA SER A 121 -54.69 -13.97 -1.96
C SER A 121 -53.77 -14.71 -2.96
N GLU A 122 -52.58 -15.21 -2.60
CA GLU A 122 -52.28 -16.21 -1.56
C GLU A 122 -50.78 -16.17 -1.17
N GLU A 123 -50.53 -16.45 0.11
CA GLU A 123 -49.41 -17.22 0.69
C GLU A 123 -47.98 -16.93 0.17
N GLY A 124 -47.27 -16.06 0.90
CA GLY A 124 -45.81 -16.03 0.91
C GLY A 124 -45.31 -16.60 2.23
N GLU A 125 -44.62 -17.73 2.16
CA GLU A 125 -43.86 -18.32 3.27
C GLU A 125 -42.83 -17.28 3.75
N GLU A 126 -43.02 -16.78 4.97
CA GLU A 126 -41.98 -16.06 5.71
C GLU A 126 -40.97 -17.13 6.20
N GLU A 127 -40.04 -17.51 5.33
CA GLU A 127 -38.78 -18.10 5.79
C GLU A 127 -37.90 -16.97 6.33
N ASP A 128 -37.99 -16.75 7.64
CA ASP A 128 -36.96 -16.11 8.46
C ASP A 128 -35.66 -16.92 8.31
N SER A 129 -34.87 -16.60 7.29
CA SER A 129 -33.42 -16.79 7.35
C SER A 129 -32.79 -15.43 7.58
N ASP A 130 -32.26 -15.21 8.79
CA ASP A 130 -31.23 -14.21 9.08
C ASP A 130 -29.92 -14.56 8.34
N ASP A 131 -30.00 -14.88 7.05
CA ASP A 131 -28.84 -15.15 6.21
C ASP A 131 -28.25 -13.79 5.83
N PHE A 132 -27.14 -13.45 6.47
CA PHE A 132 -26.46 -12.17 6.29
C PHE A 132 -26.29 -11.91 4.78
N ASP A 133 -26.95 -10.86 4.27
CA ASP A 133 -27.03 -10.61 2.84
C ASP A 133 -25.65 -10.19 2.30
N TRP A 134 -24.86 -11.17 1.87
CA TRP A 134 -23.54 -10.99 1.27
C TRP A 134 -23.63 -10.43 -0.18
N GLN A 135 -24.78 -9.90 -0.60
CA GLN A 135 -25.03 -9.37 -1.94
C GLN A 135 -24.60 -7.90 -2.09
N VAL A 136 -23.36 -7.58 -1.74
CA VAL A 136 -22.77 -6.29 -2.13
C VAL A 136 -22.63 -6.26 -3.65
N GLU A 137 -23.16 -5.22 -4.32
CA GLU A 137 -23.01 -5.04 -5.77
C GLU A 137 -21.53 -5.02 -6.17
N GLN A 138 -21.12 -5.99 -6.99
CA GLN A 138 -19.75 -6.13 -7.47
C GLN A 138 -19.62 -5.51 -8.86
N GLU A 139 -18.87 -4.41 -8.97
CA GLU A 139 -18.40 -3.91 -10.25
C GLU A 139 -17.01 -4.47 -10.54
N VAL A 140 -16.80 -5.04 -11.73
CA VAL A 140 -15.47 -5.47 -12.18
C VAL A 140 -14.54 -4.26 -12.19
N TYR A 141 -13.39 -4.36 -11.53
CA TYR A 141 -12.37 -3.32 -11.65
C TYR A 141 -11.94 -3.18 -13.12
N THR A 142 -12.32 -2.05 -13.71
CA THR A 142 -11.80 -1.60 -15.00
C THR A 142 -10.60 -0.70 -14.75
N GLU A 143 -9.49 -0.92 -15.47
CA GLU A 143 -8.33 -0.04 -15.37
C GLU A 143 -8.78 1.40 -15.63
N SER A 144 -8.54 2.28 -14.66
CA SER A 144 -8.92 3.70 -14.76
C SER A 144 -8.34 4.29 -16.04
N SER A 145 -9.21 4.88 -16.87
CA SER A 145 -8.82 5.41 -18.17
C SER A 145 -7.65 6.40 -18.05
N GLU A 146 -6.76 6.42 -19.04
CA GLU A 146 -5.57 7.29 -19.03
C GLU A 146 -5.92 8.78 -18.85
N GLN A 147 -7.11 9.18 -19.30
CA GLN A 147 -7.64 10.54 -19.13
C GLN A 147 -7.94 10.87 -17.66
N LEU A 148 -8.46 9.89 -16.91
CA LEU A 148 -8.75 10.03 -15.49
C LEU A 148 -7.44 10.02 -14.67
N LEU A 149 -6.48 9.17 -15.03
CA LEU A 149 -5.15 9.17 -14.39
C LEU A 149 -4.35 10.46 -14.62
N ASN A 150 -4.56 11.13 -15.76
CA ASN A 150 -3.91 12.39 -16.09
C ASN A 150 -4.51 13.60 -15.35
N SER A 151 -5.77 13.53 -14.91
CA SER A 151 -6.38 14.59 -14.11
C SER A 151 -6.03 14.52 -12.62
N LEU A 152 -5.56 13.35 -12.16
CA LEU A 152 -5.14 13.14 -10.77
C LEU A 152 -3.81 13.85 -10.45
N GLN A 153 -3.66 14.17 -9.17
CA GLN A 153 -2.42 14.70 -8.63
C GLN A 153 -1.36 13.61 -8.57
N LYS A 154 -0.13 13.97 -8.95
CA LYS A 154 1.00 13.05 -8.99
C LYS A 154 1.86 13.14 -7.72
N TYR A 155 2.46 12.02 -7.35
CA TYR A 155 3.29 11.87 -6.16
C TYR A 155 4.31 10.74 -6.31
N GLY A 156 5.07 10.48 -5.24
CA GLY A 156 6.08 9.42 -5.17
C GLY A 156 7.34 9.75 -5.97
N PHE A 157 8.10 8.71 -6.33
CA PHE A 157 9.37 8.88 -7.02
C PHE A 157 9.24 9.72 -8.31
N GLY A 158 9.88 10.89 -8.30
CA GLY A 158 9.87 11.85 -9.40
C GLY A 158 8.48 12.38 -9.80
N ASN A 159 7.47 12.31 -8.91
CA ASN A 159 6.07 12.65 -9.21
C ASN A 159 5.52 11.90 -10.45
N LYS A 160 5.88 10.61 -10.58
CA LYS A 160 5.46 9.75 -11.70
C LYS A 160 4.31 8.79 -11.37
N ARG A 161 3.81 8.78 -10.13
CA ARG A 161 2.70 7.90 -9.71
C ARG A 161 1.44 8.69 -9.44
N SER A 162 0.29 8.09 -9.77
CA SER A 162 -1.07 8.53 -9.44
C SER A 162 -2.00 7.29 -9.44
N GLY A 163 -3.19 7.41 -8.87
CA GLY A 163 -4.23 6.38 -8.78
C GLY A 163 -3.95 5.26 -7.79
N VAL A 164 -2.82 5.29 -7.08
CA VAL A 164 -2.41 4.22 -6.16
C VAL A 164 -3.25 4.25 -4.88
N PHE A 165 -3.52 5.45 -4.35
CA PHE A 165 -4.24 5.57 -3.07
C PHE A 165 -5.75 5.47 -3.26
N ILE A 166 -6.31 5.80 -4.42
CA ILE A 166 -7.70 5.43 -4.75
C ILE A 166 -7.90 3.92 -4.63
N ARG A 167 -6.93 3.13 -5.11
CA ARG A 167 -7.02 1.67 -5.10
C ARG A 167 -6.68 1.03 -3.76
N LEU A 168 -5.74 1.59 -3.00
CA LEU A 168 -5.22 0.98 -1.77
C LEU A 168 -5.39 1.89 -0.55
N GLN A 169 -6.46 2.70 -0.54
CA GLN A 169 -6.63 3.74 0.47
C GLN A 169 -6.61 3.17 1.88
N GLU A 170 -7.30 2.05 2.10
CA GLU A 170 -7.42 1.44 3.43
C GLU A 170 -6.06 0.96 3.95
N GLU A 171 -5.29 0.22 3.15
CA GLU A 171 -3.98 -0.32 3.54
C GLU A 171 -2.92 0.78 3.75
N LEU A 172 -2.95 1.80 2.90
CA LEU A 172 -1.95 2.85 2.92
C LEU A 172 -2.32 4.03 3.83
N SER A 173 -3.57 4.13 4.30
CA SER A 173 -4.04 5.18 5.20
C SER A 173 -3.28 5.21 6.54
N GLY A 174 -2.82 4.05 7.02
CA GLY A 174 -1.98 3.96 8.22
C GLY A 174 -0.50 4.27 7.96
N VAL A 175 -0.10 4.39 6.69
CA VAL A 175 1.28 4.61 6.26
C VAL A 175 1.56 6.08 6.01
N ILE A 176 0.61 6.81 5.40
CA ILE A 176 0.77 8.22 5.06
C ILE A 176 -0.16 9.11 5.90
N ASP A 177 0.22 10.38 6.02
CA ASP A 177 -0.55 11.39 6.76
C ASP A 177 -1.50 12.20 5.86
N VAL A 178 -1.34 12.08 4.53
CA VAL A 178 -2.23 12.72 3.55
C VAL A 178 -3.49 11.89 3.39
N ARG A 179 -4.66 12.49 3.63
CA ARG A 179 -5.95 11.78 3.54
C ARG A 179 -6.29 11.30 2.13
N ASN A 180 -6.04 12.12 1.11
CA ASN A 180 -6.33 11.80 -0.29
C ASN A 180 -5.24 12.34 -1.23
N PRO A 181 -4.12 11.64 -1.38
CA PRO A 181 -2.99 12.06 -2.23
C PRO A 181 -3.34 12.34 -3.69
N ASP A 182 -4.31 11.58 -4.22
CA ASP A 182 -4.73 11.63 -5.62
C ASP A 182 -5.51 12.91 -5.96
N ALA A 183 -6.14 13.54 -4.96
CA ALA A 183 -6.88 14.79 -5.12
C ALA A 183 -6.13 16.02 -4.58
N THR A 184 -5.16 15.85 -3.68
CA THR A 184 -4.46 16.97 -3.03
C THR A 184 -3.25 17.44 -3.82
N THR A 185 -3.20 18.74 -4.08
CA THR A 185 -2.04 19.39 -4.72
C THR A 185 -0.81 19.37 -3.81
N ALA A 186 0.39 19.59 -4.38
CA ALA A 186 1.62 19.68 -3.59
C ALA A 186 1.59 20.82 -2.55
N VAL A 187 0.92 21.93 -2.88
CA VAL A 187 0.79 23.08 -1.97
C VAL A 187 -0.14 22.76 -0.80
N GLU A 188 -1.27 22.10 -1.06
CA GLU A 188 -2.19 21.67 0.00
C GLU A 188 -1.54 20.62 0.92
N ARG A 189 -0.77 19.69 0.36
CA ARG A 189 0.01 18.73 1.15
C ARG A 189 0.99 19.45 2.09
N ARG A 190 1.73 20.43 1.58
CA ARG A 190 2.63 21.26 2.39
C ARG A 190 1.89 22.01 3.50
N GLN A 191 0.77 22.64 3.18
CA GLN A 191 -0.01 23.40 4.17
C GLN A 191 -0.60 22.48 5.24
N GLY A 192 -1.14 21.32 4.83
CA GLY A 192 -1.64 20.29 5.74
C GLY A 192 -0.55 19.79 6.69
N ARG A 193 0.65 19.55 6.16
CA ARG A 193 1.82 19.15 6.95
C ARG A 193 2.19 20.18 8.00
N LEU A 194 2.33 21.45 7.61
CA LEU A 194 2.68 22.53 8.52
C LEU A 194 1.63 22.72 9.63
N SER A 195 0.35 22.60 9.28
CA SER A 195 -0.76 22.61 10.24
C SER A 195 -0.67 21.44 11.22
N ALA A 196 -0.49 20.22 10.73
CA ALA A 196 -0.39 19.02 11.55
C ALA A 196 0.82 19.04 12.49
N GLU A 197 1.98 19.50 12.02
CA GLU A 197 3.19 19.68 12.84
C GLU A 197 2.95 20.72 13.94
N SER A 198 2.34 21.86 13.59
CA SER A 198 2.08 22.93 14.56
C SER A 198 1.05 22.51 15.63
N ALA A 199 0.07 21.67 15.26
CA ALA A 199 -0.89 21.10 16.20
C ALA A 199 -0.29 19.97 17.05
N LYS A 200 0.74 19.27 16.55
CA LYS A 200 1.36 18.13 17.24
C LYS A 200 2.50 18.56 18.18
N PHE A 201 3.13 19.69 17.91
CA PHE A 201 4.21 20.21 18.76
C PHE A 201 3.71 20.40 20.19
N ASP A 202 4.46 19.84 21.13
CA ASP A 202 4.17 19.88 22.56
C ASP A 202 5.35 20.59 23.27
N PRO A 203 5.15 21.84 23.73
CA PRO A 203 6.17 22.60 24.41
C PRO A 203 6.65 21.93 25.70
N ASP A 204 5.76 21.31 26.46
CA ASP A 204 6.09 20.73 27.76
C ASP A 204 6.99 19.50 27.58
N HIS A 205 6.67 18.65 26.60
CA HIS A 205 7.52 17.53 26.22
C HIS A 205 8.89 18.00 25.73
N TYR A 206 8.94 19.01 24.87
CA TYR A 206 10.21 19.57 24.40
C TYR A 206 11.07 20.12 25.55
N LEU A 207 10.45 20.81 26.52
CA LEU A 207 11.17 21.33 27.68
C LEU A 207 11.66 20.21 28.60
N ALA A 208 10.89 19.13 28.77
CA ALA A 208 11.34 17.95 29.51
C ALA A 208 12.61 17.37 28.88
N ASP A 209 12.62 17.13 27.56
CA ASP A 209 13.79 16.62 26.83
C ASP A 209 14.96 17.60 26.75
N LEU A 210 14.71 18.89 27.02
CA LEU A 210 15.75 19.93 27.07
C LEU A 210 16.45 19.97 28.42
N PHE A 211 15.73 19.74 29.52
CA PHE A 211 16.25 19.85 30.89
C PHE A 211 16.61 18.50 31.51
N GLU A 212 15.97 17.41 31.11
CA GLU A 212 16.20 16.04 31.57
C GLU A 212 16.87 15.21 30.46
N ASP A 213 18.03 15.66 29.99
CA ASP A 213 18.64 15.18 28.75
C ASP A 213 19.68 14.06 28.94
N GLU A 214 19.76 13.41 30.11
CA GLU A 214 20.79 12.39 30.40
C GLU A 214 20.82 11.25 29.36
N ALA A 215 19.65 10.73 28.98
CA ALA A 215 19.53 9.72 27.94
C ALA A 215 20.01 10.24 26.58
N ILE A 216 19.60 11.47 26.22
CA ILE A 216 19.97 12.13 24.97
C ILE A 216 21.49 12.35 24.89
N GLN A 217 22.13 12.75 26.00
CA GLN A 217 23.57 12.92 26.06
C GLN A 217 24.32 11.61 25.84
N ASN A 218 23.76 10.47 26.24
CA ASN A 218 24.35 9.17 25.92
C ASN A 218 24.18 8.81 24.44
N LEU A 219 23.01 9.06 23.86
CA LEU A 219 22.77 8.87 22.42
C LEU A 219 23.68 9.75 21.56
N LEU A 220 24.01 10.97 22.01
CA LEU A 220 24.95 11.85 21.31
C LEU A 220 26.40 11.32 21.31
N LYS A 221 26.77 10.49 22.29
CA LYS A 221 28.09 9.83 22.34
C LYS A 221 28.16 8.59 21.46
N PHE A 222 27.03 8.08 20.96
CA PHE A 222 27.02 6.96 20.03
C PHE A 222 27.75 7.35 18.73
N HIS A 223 28.60 6.44 18.26
CA HIS A 223 29.39 6.59 17.03
C HIS A 223 28.84 5.62 15.98
N PRO A 224 28.08 6.12 14.99
CA PRO A 224 27.59 5.29 13.91
C PRO A 224 28.73 4.69 13.07
N TRP A 225 28.42 3.60 12.39
CA TRP A 225 29.41 2.85 11.60
C TRP A 225 30.01 3.66 10.45
N TRP A 226 29.26 4.59 9.83
CA TRP A 226 29.77 5.48 8.78
C TRP A 226 30.85 6.48 9.26
N THR A 227 30.96 6.72 10.57
CA THR A 227 32.04 7.56 11.11
C THR A 227 33.41 6.88 10.99
N LYS A 228 33.45 5.54 10.99
CA LYS A 228 34.69 4.77 10.85
C LYS A 228 35.22 4.79 9.42
N SER A 229 34.34 4.72 8.42
CA SER A 229 34.74 4.76 7.00
C SER A 229 35.48 6.06 6.67
N CYS A 230 35.12 7.21 7.26
CA CYS A 230 35.87 8.46 7.06
C CYS A 230 37.26 8.50 7.76
N GLN A 231 37.49 7.71 8.81
CA GLN A 231 38.78 7.67 9.54
C GLN A 231 39.72 6.59 8.99
N ALA A 232 39.19 5.45 8.53
CA ALA A 232 39.95 4.35 7.95
C ALA A 232 40.32 4.58 6.46
N GLN A 233 39.64 5.49 5.77
CA GLN A 233 39.97 5.90 4.40
C GLN A 233 41.34 6.59 4.25
N ALA A 234 42.06 6.87 5.34
CA ALA A 234 43.45 7.28 5.28
C ALA A 234 44.43 6.12 4.98
N GLU A 235 44.04 4.85 5.17
CA GLU A 235 45.00 3.74 5.08
C GLU A 235 44.60 2.53 4.22
N GLN A 236 43.36 2.35 3.77
CA GLN A 236 43.05 1.27 2.82
C GLN A 236 41.77 1.53 2.01
N SER A 237 41.94 1.59 0.69
CA SER A 237 40.86 1.54 -0.30
C SER A 237 40.31 0.12 -0.40
N GLU A 238 39.56 -0.32 0.62
CA GLU A 238 38.68 -1.46 0.42
C GLU A 238 37.37 -0.95 -0.17
N THR A 239 37.11 -1.30 -1.43
CA THR A 239 35.78 -1.21 -2.01
C THR A 239 34.85 -2.03 -1.12
N GLU A 240 34.03 -1.37 -0.30
CA GLU A 240 33.04 -2.03 0.56
C GLU A 240 32.11 -2.84 -0.36
N ASN A 241 32.32 -4.17 -0.39
CA ASN A 241 31.51 -5.08 -1.19
C ASN A 241 30.22 -5.36 -0.42
N PHE A 242 29.08 -5.24 -1.11
CA PHE A 242 27.79 -5.60 -0.54
C PHE A 242 27.78 -7.02 0.04
N SER A 243 27.16 -7.20 1.21
CA SER A 243 26.93 -8.51 1.81
C SER A 243 26.04 -9.38 0.90
N GLU A 244 25.99 -10.70 1.13
CA GLU A 244 25.11 -11.55 0.32
C GLU A 244 23.63 -11.20 0.53
N GLU A 245 23.24 -10.79 1.74
CA GLU A 245 21.89 -10.31 2.04
C GLU A 245 21.57 -9.03 1.25
N GLU A 246 22.49 -8.08 1.20
CA GLU A 246 22.34 -6.85 0.41
C GLU A 246 22.27 -7.16 -1.09
N ARG A 247 23.08 -8.10 -1.57
CA ARG A 247 23.02 -8.55 -2.97
C ARG A 247 21.70 -9.22 -3.30
N GLU A 248 21.15 -10.03 -2.39
CA GLU A 248 19.83 -10.63 -2.57
C GLU A 248 18.72 -9.56 -2.61
N GLN A 249 18.78 -8.57 -1.72
CA GLN A 249 17.87 -7.42 -1.76
C GLN A 249 18.00 -6.68 -3.09
N LEU A 250 19.23 -6.48 -3.59
CA LEU A 250 19.48 -5.83 -4.87
C LEU A 250 18.89 -6.62 -6.04
N ARG A 251 18.93 -7.96 -6.01
CA ARG A 251 18.32 -8.83 -7.03
C ARG A 251 16.79 -8.71 -7.09
N ARG A 252 16.13 -8.28 -6.00
CA ARG A 252 14.67 -8.07 -5.97
C ARG A 252 14.24 -6.79 -6.69
N PHE A 253 15.15 -5.84 -6.94
CA PHE A 253 14.80 -4.64 -7.68
C PHE A 253 14.67 -4.93 -9.18
N THR A 254 13.58 -4.43 -9.78
CA THR A 254 13.44 -4.46 -11.24
C THR A 254 14.33 -3.39 -11.86
N ASN A 255 15.21 -3.78 -12.77
CA ASN A 255 16.02 -2.83 -13.54
C ASN A 255 15.11 -1.93 -14.40
N ARG A 256 14.99 -0.66 -14.03
CA ARG A 256 14.22 0.35 -14.76
C ARG A 256 15.13 1.54 -15.09
N SER A 257 15.19 1.90 -16.36
CA SER A 257 15.81 3.14 -16.79
C SER A 257 14.80 4.28 -16.67
N TYR A 258 15.23 5.39 -16.05
CA TYR A 258 14.40 6.60 -15.92
C TYR A 258 15.00 7.73 -16.73
N LEU A 259 14.20 8.28 -17.65
CA LEU A 259 14.46 9.59 -18.23
C LEU A 259 13.93 10.64 -17.26
N LEU A 260 14.83 11.41 -16.67
CA LEU A 260 14.54 12.44 -15.66
C LEU A 260 15.13 13.77 -16.13
N ASP A 261 14.32 14.82 -16.12
CA ASP A 261 14.80 16.17 -16.38
C ASP A 261 15.55 16.72 -15.15
N LYS A 262 16.31 17.80 -15.35
CA LYS A 262 17.13 18.40 -14.28
C LYS A 262 16.30 18.80 -13.05
N LYS A 263 15.06 19.26 -13.25
CA LYS A 263 14.17 19.65 -12.14
C LYS A 263 13.70 18.43 -11.35
N CYS A 264 13.27 17.36 -12.02
CA CYS A 264 12.89 16.12 -11.34
C CYS A 264 14.08 15.50 -10.60
N LEU A 265 15.28 15.50 -11.20
CA LEU A 265 16.51 15.05 -10.54
C LEU A 265 16.78 15.85 -9.26
N HIS A 266 16.68 17.18 -9.31
CA HIS A 266 16.85 18.03 -8.13
C HIS A 266 15.90 17.66 -7.00
N HIS A 267 14.60 17.45 -7.30
CA HIS A 267 13.62 17.02 -6.30
C HIS A 267 13.93 15.63 -5.73
N ILE A 268 14.38 14.70 -6.58
CA ILE A 268 14.76 13.34 -6.15
C ILE A 268 15.95 13.40 -5.19
N TRP A 269 16.98 14.20 -5.48
CA TRP A 269 18.12 14.37 -4.57
C TRP A 269 17.68 14.96 -3.23
N LEU A 270 16.81 15.96 -3.23
CA LEU A 270 16.27 16.52 -1.97
C LEU A 270 15.44 15.48 -1.18
N SER A 271 14.66 14.64 -1.87
CA SER A 271 13.91 13.55 -1.24
C SER A 271 14.83 12.48 -0.65
N LEU A 272 15.96 12.21 -1.29
CA LEU A 272 16.97 11.29 -0.77
C LEU A 272 17.57 11.86 0.52
N VAL A 273 17.94 13.14 0.54
CA VAL A 273 18.45 13.78 1.76
C VAL A 273 17.43 13.70 2.90
N ASP A 274 16.15 13.97 2.64
CA ASP A 274 15.06 13.88 3.63
C ASP A 274 14.94 12.46 4.23
N ILE A 275 15.05 11.41 3.40
CA ILE A 275 15.01 10.02 3.87
C ILE A 275 16.27 9.66 4.67
N ILE A 276 17.45 10.07 4.21
CA ILE A 276 18.71 9.77 4.91
C ILE A 276 18.79 10.50 6.25
N LEU A 277 18.28 11.73 6.37
CA LEU A 277 18.17 12.43 7.66
C LEU A 277 17.33 11.66 8.67
N ALA A 278 16.18 11.14 8.23
CA ALA A 278 15.32 10.32 9.07
C ALA A 278 16.02 9.02 9.50
N TYR A 279 16.76 8.38 8.59
CA TYR A 279 17.53 7.18 8.87
C TYR A 279 18.70 7.42 9.84
N THR A 280 19.47 8.50 9.68
CA THR A 280 20.61 8.79 10.58
C THR A 280 20.13 9.10 11.99
N TYR A 281 19.03 9.83 12.14
CA TYR A 281 18.39 10.03 13.43
C TYR A 281 17.93 8.72 14.07
N GLU A 282 17.29 7.84 13.29
CA GLU A 282 16.85 6.54 13.78
C GLU A 282 18.02 5.71 14.31
N ILE A 283 19.09 5.58 13.55
CA ILE A 283 20.28 4.82 13.95
C ILE A 283 20.91 5.40 15.22
N ARG A 284 20.94 6.73 15.39
CA ARG A 284 21.43 7.34 16.63
C ARG A 284 20.56 7.01 17.82
N THR A 285 19.24 7.15 17.67
CA THR A 285 18.29 6.96 18.77
C THR A 285 18.09 5.50 19.15
N THR A 286 18.47 4.58 18.28
CA THR A 286 18.47 3.13 18.51
C THR A 286 19.86 2.52 18.68
N GLU A 287 20.91 3.34 18.69
CA GLU A 287 22.31 2.89 18.79
C GLU A 287 22.68 1.79 17.77
N GLY A 288 22.03 1.82 16.60
CA GLY A 288 22.23 0.89 15.49
C GLY A 288 21.31 -0.34 15.47
N GLU A 289 20.47 -0.55 16.47
CA GLU A 289 19.58 -1.72 16.55
C GLU A 289 18.12 -1.38 16.24
N HIS A 290 17.65 -1.77 15.06
CA HIS A 290 16.27 -1.52 14.66
C HIS A 290 15.24 -2.19 15.57
N SER A 291 14.19 -1.45 15.89
CA SER A 291 13.01 -1.89 16.62
C SER A 291 11.78 -1.97 15.72
N VAL A 292 10.66 -2.46 16.27
CA VAL A 292 9.36 -2.47 15.56
C VAL A 292 8.89 -1.06 15.18
N GLU A 293 9.31 -0.04 15.94
CA GLU A 293 8.95 1.36 15.71
C GLU A 293 9.90 2.07 14.72
N SER A 294 11.03 1.47 14.36
CA SER A 294 12.02 2.10 13.46
C SER A 294 11.42 2.50 12.12
N SER A 295 10.58 1.61 11.55
CA SER A 295 9.89 1.88 10.30
C SER A 295 8.90 3.05 10.40
N TRP A 296 8.21 3.17 11.55
CA TRP A 296 7.30 4.27 11.83
C TRP A 296 8.08 5.57 12.02
N ASN A 297 9.17 5.55 12.78
CA ASN A 297 9.95 6.73 13.08
C ASN A 297 10.58 7.34 11.82
N ILE A 298 11.28 6.53 11.01
CA ILE A 298 11.86 6.99 9.74
C ILE A 298 10.79 7.62 8.84
N ARG A 299 9.66 6.93 8.69
CA ARG A 299 8.52 7.40 7.87
C ARG A 299 7.92 8.69 8.41
N LYS A 300 7.80 8.82 9.73
CA LYS A 300 7.27 10.02 10.38
C LYS A 300 8.26 11.17 10.36
N LEU A 301 9.56 10.94 10.31
CA LEU A 301 10.54 12.03 10.24
C LEU A 301 10.77 12.52 8.80
N SER A 302 10.59 11.65 7.80
CA SER A 302 10.68 12.02 6.38
C SER A 302 9.34 12.57 5.86
N GLY A 303 9.31 13.88 5.54
CA GLY A 303 8.13 14.50 4.92
C GLY A 303 7.83 13.95 3.51
N THR A 304 8.85 13.43 2.81
CA THR A 304 8.69 12.73 1.54
C THR A 304 7.85 11.47 1.71
N LEU A 305 8.07 10.69 2.77
CA LEU A 305 7.39 9.40 2.95
C LEU A 305 5.97 9.55 3.48
N CYS A 306 5.77 10.36 4.52
CA CYS A 306 4.45 10.49 5.16
C CYS A 306 3.54 11.54 4.49
N TRP A 307 4.08 12.65 4.00
CA TRP A 307 3.30 13.73 3.37
C TRP A 307 3.43 13.78 1.85
N LEU A 308 4.24 12.90 1.26
CA LEU A 308 4.53 12.89 -0.18
C LEU A 308 5.06 14.26 -0.65
N GLU A 309 5.73 15.00 0.24
CA GLU A 309 6.17 16.38 0.01
C GLU A 309 7.20 16.45 -1.13
N THR A 310 7.14 17.52 -1.92
CA THR A 310 8.20 17.88 -2.87
C THR A 310 8.91 19.12 -2.37
N TYR A 311 10.21 18.99 -2.08
CA TYR A 311 11.03 20.09 -1.62
C TYR A 311 11.71 20.82 -2.78
N ASN A 312 11.93 22.12 -2.62
CA ASN A 312 12.60 22.96 -3.62
C ASN A 312 14.03 23.34 -3.21
N SER A 313 14.36 23.26 -1.92
CA SER A 313 15.68 23.58 -1.40
C SER A 313 16.08 22.68 -0.24
N ILE A 314 17.39 22.60 0.01
CA ILE A 314 17.93 21.89 1.18
C ILE A 314 17.45 22.50 2.50
N GLN A 315 17.27 23.82 2.54
CA GLN A 315 16.77 24.52 3.71
C GLN A 315 15.35 24.05 4.07
N GLU A 316 14.48 23.87 3.08
CA GLU A 316 13.13 23.34 3.32
C GLU A 316 13.17 21.92 3.89
N VAL A 317 14.08 21.07 3.39
CA VAL A 317 14.27 19.70 3.90
C VAL A 317 14.71 19.73 5.36
N LEU A 318 15.75 20.52 5.69
CA LEU A 318 16.29 20.61 7.05
C LEU A 318 15.28 21.17 8.05
N VAL A 319 14.52 22.20 7.67
CA VAL A 319 13.46 22.77 8.51
C VAL A 319 12.32 21.78 8.71
N SER A 320 11.92 21.07 7.66
CA SER A 320 10.89 20.03 7.74
C SER A 320 11.32 18.92 8.68
N PHE A 321 12.49 18.31 8.44
CA PHE A 321 13.06 17.27 9.29
C PHE A 321 13.15 17.72 10.75
N GLY A 322 13.74 18.89 11.01
CA GLY A 322 13.91 19.41 12.36
C GLY A 322 12.59 19.63 13.10
N ARG A 323 11.59 20.25 12.44
CA ARG A 323 10.25 20.41 13.03
C ARG A 323 9.65 19.07 13.43
N ARG A 324 9.78 18.05 12.58
CA ARG A 324 9.21 16.71 12.79
C ARG A 324 9.90 15.97 13.93
N VAL A 325 11.23 16.09 14.05
CA VAL A 325 11.98 15.56 15.20
C VAL A 325 11.51 16.19 16.52
N LEU A 326 11.10 17.47 16.50
CA LEU A 326 10.57 18.13 17.69
C LEU A 326 9.08 17.83 17.97
N CYS A 327 8.40 17.07 17.11
CA CYS A 327 6.95 16.80 17.23
C CYS A 327 6.61 15.33 17.50
N TYR A 328 7.30 14.39 16.86
CA TYR A 328 6.86 13.00 16.76
C TYR A 328 7.63 11.96 17.59
N PRO A 329 8.97 11.91 17.53
CA PRO A 329 9.73 10.82 18.14
C PRO A 329 9.74 10.92 19.67
N LEU A 330 10.32 9.89 20.29
CA LEU A 330 10.53 9.79 21.73
C LEU A 330 11.48 10.88 22.25
N TYR A 331 12.57 11.18 21.52
CA TYR A 331 13.60 12.13 21.97
C TYR A 331 13.58 13.43 21.13
N ARG A 332 12.96 14.49 21.65
CA ARG A 332 12.70 15.75 20.94
C ARG A 332 13.73 16.81 21.30
N ASN A 333 14.94 16.65 20.78
CA ASN A 333 16.05 17.54 21.12
C ASN A 333 16.78 18.09 19.88
N PHE A 334 17.13 19.38 19.91
CA PHE A 334 17.78 20.07 18.80
C PHE A 334 19.22 19.58 18.53
N SER A 335 19.92 19.12 19.57
CA SER A 335 21.26 18.56 19.44
C SER A 335 21.26 17.27 18.61
N LEU A 336 20.22 16.43 18.77
CA LEU A 336 20.05 15.23 17.94
C LEU A 336 19.78 15.56 16.47
N ILE A 337 19.04 16.64 16.19
CA ILE A 337 18.84 17.14 14.81
C ILE A 337 20.18 17.50 14.21
N THR A 338 21.00 18.27 14.93
CA THR A 338 22.31 18.71 14.44
C THR A 338 23.26 17.54 14.21
N ALA A 339 23.26 16.55 15.11
CA ALA A 339 24.06 15.34 14.98
C ALA A 339 23.62 14.49 13.76
N ALA A 340 22.32 14.32 13.54
CA ALA A 340 21.78 13.61 12.37
C ALA A 340 22.13 14.33 11.05
N VAL A 341 22.09 15.67 11.02
CA VAL A 341 22.52 16.46 9.85
C VAL A 341 24.01 16.27 9.56
N HIS A 342 24.86 16.25 10.60
CA HIS A 342 26.28 15.99 10.45
C HIS A 342 26.54 14.59 9.89
N ASP A 343 25.86 13.57 10.40
CA ASP A 343 25.95 12.20 9.87
C ASP A 343 25.54 12.10 8.42
N THR A 344 24.42 12.71 8.06
CA THR A 344 23.96 12.72 6.68
C THR A 344 25.00 13.37 5.77
N ALA A 345 25.65 14.45 6.21
CA ALA A 345 26.75 15.06 5.46
C ALA A 345 27.95 14.11 5.30
N LEU A 346 28.34 13.37 6.36
CA LEU A 346 29.42 12.38 6.29
C LEU A 346 29.10 11.26 5.28
N ILE A 347 27.88 10.71 5.33
CA ILE A 347 27.43 9.67 4.40
C ILE A 347 27.51 10.15 2.94
N PHE A 348 27.09 11.38 2.66
CA PHE A 348 27.18 11.92 1.29
C PHE A 348 28.61 12.26 0.87
N GLN A 349 29.51 12.55 1.81
CA GLN A 349 30.92 12.80 1.51
C GLN A 349 31.70 11.50 1.22
N SER A 350 31.39 10.40 1.92
CA SER A 350 32.06 9.11 1.74
C SER A 350 31.78 8.45 0.37
N VAL A 351 30.69 8.85 -0.31
CA VAL A 351 30.28 8.32 -1.62
C VAL A 351 30.98 9.03 -2.81
N ILE A 352 31.70 10.13 -2.57
CA ILE A 352 32.25 10.99 -3.65
C ILE A 352 33.62 10.53 -4.21
N TYR A 353 34.22 9.44 -3.70
CA TYR A 353 35.55 8.99 -4.14
C TYR A 353 35.56 7.63 -4.83
#